data_AF-Q4SVT5-F1
#
_entry.id   AF-Q4SVT5-F1
#
_cell.length_a   1.000
_cell.length_b   1.000
_cell.length_c   1.000
_cell.angle_alpha   90.00
_cell.angle_beta   90.00
_cell.angle_gamma   90.00
#
_symmetry.space_group_name_H-M   'P 1'
#
loop_
_entity.id
_entity.type
_entity.pdbx_description
1 polymer ?
#
loop_
_entity_poly.entity_id
_entity_poly.type
_entity_poly.pdbx_seq_one_letter_code
_entity_poly.pdbx_strand_id
1 'polypeptide(L)'
;MAYAHWRAGRAQQPAVFELFFRENPFGGGFTLLAGLHDCLRFLRGFRFSEDDVEFLRSVMPPTTDPAFFQFLLQLDASRVTLRSVPEGSVVFARVPLMEVEGPLAVVQLVETSLLCLVNYARGVPELLRMWEPGLQQRRSLPHAAGPKRKLLEMGLRRAQGPDGGLTASRYTYIGGERLLWRHAATSNTHAHTHTHTHPHPHTTRARVRADGGTWPSGFDLTSNVQAGFLFGIPVTGTMAHSYVTSFTSLEEVWPQTLAAANGDPEPVDLISLTKGLLTRVCELLGAEAGRVHEGELAAFLSYAAAYPHNFLSVIDSYSVGCSGLLNFCAVALALCELGYRPVGVRLDSGDLCSLSVDVRRVFRRCSQQLQLALIASPTSFSAPAFDSLIIVGTNNISEKSLTEINLRENEIDVVGVGTHLVTCTRQPSLGCVYKVKPGDTQTVFCSGGCPSCPSGACVVQLVEVRGRPRMKISEDPEKSTLPGRKQVFRLMDADGGPFLDLLCLAVEAPPEPGVPLSCFPLCSGHSPLSVTPAQVLRLRQDAFVDGQVTRRLSSATETRTEVQNSLQTLHPRYKRLQEPDCYTVR
;
A
#
# COMPACT_ATOMS: atom_id res chain seq x y z
N MET A 1 -35.08 8.44 1.36
CA MET A 1 -34.98 8.98 -0.03
C MET A 1 -35.45 8.01 -1.09
N ALA A 2 -34.97 6.76 -1.11
CA ALA A 2 -35.44 5.74 -2.06
C ALA A 2 -36.98 5.60 -2.07
N TYR A 3 -37.61 5.50 -0.90
CA TYR A 3 -39.07 5.50 -0.77
C TYR A 3 -39.75 6.73 -1.39
N ALA A 4 -39.21 7.93 -1.15
CA ALA A 4 -39.75 9.16 -1.72
C ALA A 4 -39.65 9.20 -3.25
N HIS A 5 -38.52 8.76 -3.82
CA HIS A 5 -38.40 8.62 -5.28
C HIS A 5 -39.36 7.58 -5.84
N TRP A 6 -39.54 6.45 -5.16
CA TRP A 6 -40.50 5.42 -5.56
C TRP A 6 -41.93 5.95 -5.51
N ARG A 7 -42.34 6.57 -4.40
CA ARG A 7 -43.68 7.15 -4.19
C ARG A 7 -44.00 8.26 -5.20
N ALA A 8 -43.00 9.04 -5.59
CA ALA A 8 -43.14 10.08 -6.60
C ALA A 8 -43.11 9.55 -8.05
N GLY A 9 -43.00 8.23 -8.28
CA GLY A 9 -42.89 7.65 -9.62
C GLY A 9 -41.56 7.98 -10.33
N ARG A 10 -40.50 8.29 -9.57
CA ARG A 10 -39.19 8.76 -10.07
C ARG A 10 -38.08 7.73 -9.93
N ALA A 11 -38.30 6.64 -9.19
CA ALA A 11 -37.26 5.64 -8.89
C ALA A 11 -36.55 5.07 -10.13
N GLN A 12 -37.29 4.93 -11.24
CA GLN A 12 -36.80 4.36 -12.51
C GLN A 12 -36.27 5.41 -13.50
N GLN A 13 -36.27 6.70 -13.14
CA GLN A 13 -35.75 7.73 -14.03
C GLN A 13 -34.25 7.54 -14.25
N PRO A 14 -33.74 7.66 -15.49
CA PRO A 14 -32.31 7.59 -15.74
C PRO A 14 -31.61 8.77 -15.07
N ALA A 15 -30.54 8.47 -14.34
CA ALA A 15 -29.72 9.43 -13.64
C ALA A 15 -28.24 9.10 -13.82
N VAL A 16 -27.42 10.14 -13.84
CA VAL A 16 -25.96 10.03 -13.93
C VAL A 16 -25.34 10.74 -12.74
N PHE A 17 -24.47 10.02 -12.05
CA PHE A 17 -23.65 10.52 -10.95
C PHE A 17 -22.17 10.47 -11.32
N GLU A 18 -21.40 11.42 -10.82
CA GLU A 18 -19.95 11.42 -10.97
C GLU A 18 -19.24 11.50 -9.63
N LEU A 19 -18.19 10.69 -9.46
CA LEU A 19 -17.33 10.68 -8.29
C LEU A 19 -16.02 11.41 -8.61
N PHE A 20 -15.69 12.44 -7.85
CA PHE A 20 -14.42 13.14 -7.89
C PHE A 20 -13.97 13.55 -6.49
N PHE A 21 -12.81 14.17 -6.38
CA PHE A 21 -12.28 14.70 -5.12
C PHE A 21 -11.77 16.13 -5.30
N ARG A 22 -11.76 16.94 -4.24
CA ARG A 22 -11.54 18.40 -4.38
C ARG A 22 -10.10 18.86 -4.26
N GLU A 23 -9.32 18.16 -3.45
CA GLU A 23 -7.91 18.47 -3.18
C GLU A 23 -7.14 17.16 -3.07
N ASN A 24 -5.91 17.17 -3.54
CA ASN A 24 -5.02 16.03 -3.34
C ASN A 24 -4.78 15.81 -1.84
N PRO A 25 -4.82 14.56 -1.38
CA PRO A 25 -4.62 14.26 0.02
C PRO A 25 -3.18 14.48 0.43
N PHE A 26 -2.99 14.72 1.74
CA PHE A 26 -1.68 14.90 2.37
C PHE A 26 -0.81 16.04 1.77
N GLY A 27 -1.42 17.01 1.07
CA GLY A 27 -0.70 18.09 0.39
C GLY A 27 0.06 17.66 -0.87
N GLY A 28 -0.30 16.51 -1.45
CA GLY A 28 0.33 15.95 -2.65
C GLY A 28 0.02 16.68 -3.96
N GLY A 29 0.81 16.40 -5.00
CA GLY A 29 0.57 16.93 -6.35
C GLY A 29 -0.39 16.09 -7.19
N PHE A 30 -0.64 14.84 -6.78
CA PHE A 30 -1.52 13.89 -7.47
C PHE A 30 -2.12 12.89 -6.49
N THR A 31 -3.02 12.02 -6.97
CA THR A 31 -3.49 10.82 -6.26
C THR A 31 -3.43 9.58 -7.14
N LEU A 32 -3.25 8.38 -6.59
CA LEU A 32 -3.51 7.11 -7.28
C LEU A 32 -4.99 6.71 -7.14
N LEU A 33 -5.63 6.31 -8.24
CA LEU A 33 -6.96 5.70 -8.15
C LEU A 33 -6.87 4.29 -7.57
N ALA A 34 -7.64 4.05 -6.52
CA ALA A 34 -7.77 2.78 -5.84
C ALA A 34 -9.24 2.59 -5.41
N GLY A 35 -9.70 1.35 -5.32
CA GLY A 35 -11.06 0.99 -4.85
C GLY A 35 -11.95 0.37 -5.92
N LEU A 36 -11.58 0.48 -7.20
CA LEU A 36 -12.42 0.00 -8.32
C LEU A 36 -12.70 -1.50 -8.24
N HIS A 37 -11.71 -2.30 -7.82
CA HIS A 37 -11.87 -3.74 -7.63
C HIS A 37 -13.00 -4.08 -6.66
N ASP A 38 -13.03 -3.40 -5.51
CA ASP A 38 -14.04 -3.63 -4.48
C ASP A 38 -15.40 -3.05 -4.88
N CYS A 39 -15.42 -1.91 -5.59
CA CYS A 39 -16.64 -1.35 -6.17
C CYS A 39 -17.31 -2.35 -7.14
N LEU A 40 -16.54 -2.98 -8.02
CA LEU A 40 -17.06 -3.95 -8.97
C LEU A 40 -17.57 -5.23 -8.28
N ARG A 41 -16.90 -5.68 -7.22
CA ARG A 41 -17.38 -6.79 -6.38
C ARG A 41 -18.69 -6.45 -5.68
N PHE A 42 -18.77 -5.26 -5.08
CA PHE A 42 -19.98 -4.76 -4.44
C PHE A 42 -21.16 -4.68 -5.41
N LEU A 43 -20.97 -4.06 -6.58
CA LEU A 43 -22.05 -3.91 -7.57
C LEU A 43 -22.55 -5.26 -8.09
N ARG A 44 -21.66 -6.24 -8.28
CA ARG A 44 -22.06 -7.61 -8.67
C ARG A 44 -22.96 -8.30 -7.64
N GLY A 45 -22.75 -8.02 -6.36
CA GLY A 45 -23.50 -8.61 -5.25
C GLY A 45 -24.64 -7.75 -4.72
N PHE A 46 -24.86 -6.55 -5.27
CA PHE A 46 -25.83 -5.59 -4.73
C PHE A 46 -27.26 -6.09 -4.88
N ARG A 47 -27.85 -6.57 -3.78
CA ARG A 47 -29.26 -6.96 -3.60
C ARG A 47 -29.66 -6.79 -2.14
N PHE A 48 -30.95 -6.63 -1.88
CA PHE A 48 -31.52 -6.75 -0.53
C PHE A 48 -31.94 -8.20 -0.28
N SER A 49 -31.59 -8.74 0.89
CA SER A 49 -32.14 -10.01 1.37
C SER A 49 -33.54 -9.82 1.95
N GLU A 50 -34.26 -10.93 2.17
CA GLU A 50 -35.56 -10.89 2.85
C GLU A 50 -35.43 -10.32 4.27
N ASP A 51 -34.36 -10.70 4.99
CA ASP A 51 -34.07 -10.21 6.34
C ASP A 51 -33.81 -8.70 6.35
N ASP A 52 -33.07 -8.16 5.37
CA ASP A 52 -32.83 -6.72 5.25
C ASP A 52 -34.15 -5.96 5.09
N VAL A 53 -35.05 -6.49 4.26
CA VAL A 53 -36.34 -5.87 3.97
C VAL A 53 -37.32 -5.98 5.13
N GLU A 54 -37.30 -7.09 5.88
CA GLU A 54 -38.08 -7.25 7.10
C GLU A 54 -37.63 -6.25 8.17
N PHE A 55 -36.31 -6.11 8.36
CA PHE A 55 -35.77 -5.11 9.27
C PHE A 55 -36.21 -3.69 8.85
N LEU A 56 -36.10 -3.34 7.57
CA LEU A 56 -36.55 -2.05 7.05
C LEU A 56 -38.04 -1.82 7.29
N ARG A 57 -38.88 -2.86 7.18
CA ARG A 57 -40.30 -2.78 7.49
C ARG A 57 -40.55 -2.45 8.96
N SER A 58 -39.74 -2.98 9.86
CA SER A 58 -39.87 -2.73 11.31
C SER A 58 -39.52 -1.29 11.72
N VAL A 59 -38.59 -0.63 11.02
CA VAL A 59 -38.06 0.69 11.40
C VAL A 59 -38.67 1.85 10.60
N MET A 60 -39.22 1.58 9.43
CA MET A 60 -39.89 2.59 8.59
C MET A 60 -41.25 2.97 9.18
N PRO A 61 -41.76 4.19 8.93
CA PRO A 61 -43.08 4.59 9.42
C PRO A 61 -44.17 3.59 9.00
N PRO A 62 -45.16 3.27 9.87
CA PRO A 62 -46.25 2.35 9.52
C PRO A 62 -47.10 2.79 8.31
N THR A 63 -47.01 4.07 7.94
CA THR A 63 -47.64 4.66 6.75
C THR A 63 -46.87 4.40 5.44
N THR A 64 -45.76 3.67 5.50
CA THR A 64 -44.98 3.28 4.33
C THR A 64 -45.76 2.26 3.51
N ASP A 65 -45.93 2.53 2.22
CA ASP A 65 -46.64 1.65 1.31
C ASP A 65 -45.98 0.25 1.27
N PRO A 66 -46.70 -0.85 1.59
CA PRO A 66 -46.14 -2.19 1.61
C PRO A 66 -45.51 -2.63 0.27
N ALA A 67 -46.00 -2.10 -0.86
CA ALA A 67 -45.46 -2.43 -2.18
C ALA A 67 -44.02 -1.90 -2.37
N PHE A 68 -43.58 -0.93 -1.58
CA PHE A 68 -42.19 -0.46 -1.60
C PHE A 68 -41.21 -1.56 -1.17
N PHE A 69 -41.59 -2.40 -0.21
CA PHE A 69 -40.73 -3.50 0.25
C PHE A 69 -40.57 -4.57 -0.83
N GLN A 70 -41.62 -4.84 -1.62
CA GLN A 70 -41.52 -5.70 -2.80
C GLN A 70 -40.62 -5.10 -3.88
N PHE A 71 -40.68 -3.78 -4.06
CA PHE A 71 -39.75 -3.07 -4.93
C PHE A 71 -38.29 -3.22 -4.49
N LEU A 72 -38.00 -3.14 -3.18
CA LEU A 72 -36.63 -3.30 -2.65
C LEU A 72 -36.04 -4.69 -2.94
N LEU A 73 -36.83 -5.76 -2.79
CA LEU A 73 -36.41 -7.14 -3.11
C LEU A 73 -36.06 -7.34 -4.59
N GLN A 74 -36.65 -6.53 -5.47
CA GLN A 74 -36.39 -6.56 -6.92
C GLN A 74 -35.21 -5.68 -7.34
N LEU A 75 -34.64 -4.89 -6.43
CA LEU A 75 -33.53 -4.01 -6.76
C LEU A 75 -32.22 -4.77 -6.94
N ASP A 76 -31.51 -4.41 -8.01
CA ASP A 76 -30.14 -4.84 -8.27
C ASP A 76 -29.38 -3.83 -9.14
N ALA A 77 -28.12 -4.15 -9.42
CA ALA A 77 -27.26 -3.37 -10.29
C ALA A 77 -27.36 -3.76 -11.79
N SER A 78 -28.34 -4.57 -12.21
CA SER A 78 -28.41 -5.09 -13.60
C SER A 78 -28.59 -3.99 -14.66
N ARG A 79 -29.10 -2.82 -14.27
CA ARG A 79 -29.29 -1.65 -15.15
C ARG A 79 -28.33 -0.52 -14.83
N VAL A 80 -27.26 -0.82 -14.11
CA VAL A 80 -26.22 0.14 -13.76
C VAL A 80 -25.05 0.01 -14.72
N THR A 81 -24.55 1.15 -15.18
CA THR A 81 -23.28 1.26 -15.91
C THR A 81 -22.29 2.08 -15.07
N LEU A 82 -21.11 1.54 -14.80
CA LEU A 82 -19.98 2.22 -14.17
C LEU A 82 -18.86 2.42 -15.20
N ARG A 83 -18.47 3.67 -15.41
CA ARG A 83 -17.26 4.04 -16.16
C ARG A 83 -16.24 4.61 -15.19
N SER A 84 -15.02 4.11 -15.21
CA SER A 84 -13.98 4.51 -14.27
C SER A 84 -12.67 4.75 -14.99
N VAL A 85 -11.87 5.66 -14.46
CA VAL A 85 -10.42 5.62 -14.71
C VAL A 85 -9.88 4.26 -14.22
N PRO A 86 -8.91 3.63 -14.91
CA PRO A 86 -8.33 2.37 -14.44
C PRO A 86 -7.72 2.46 -13.05
N GLU A 87 -7.83 1.37 -12.27
CA GLU A 87 -7.18 1.27 -10.95
C GLU A 87 -5.65 1.33 -11.13
N GLY A 88 -4.98 2.10 -10.29
CA GLY A 88 -3.54 2.36 -10.37
C GLY A 88 -3.14 3.58 -11.18
N SER A 89 -4.07 4.21 -11.92
CA SER A 89 -3.77 5.44 -12.66
C SER A 89 -3.54 6.64 -11.73
N VAL A 90 -2.60 7.51 -12.12
CA VAL A 90 -2.45 8.85 -11.54
C VAL A 90 -3.68 9.69 -11.91
N VAL A 91 -4.30 10.31 -10.92
CA VAL A 91 -5.50 11.15 -11.05
C VAL A 91 -5.34 12.45 -10.26
N PHE A 92 -6.12 13.47 -10.65
CA PHE A 92 -6.01 14.81 -10.09
C PHE A 92 -7.32 15.30 -9.53
N ALA A 93 -7.21 16.27 -8.63
CA ALA A 93 -8.36 16.88 -8.00
C ALA A 93 -9.27 17.56 -9.04
N ARG A 94 -10.57 17.59 -8.76
CA ARG A 94 -11.64 18.17 -9.58
C ARG A 94 -11.87 17.46 -10.92
N VAL A 95 -11.26 16.29 -11.13
CA VAL A 95 -11.51 15.42 -12.28
C VAL A 95 -12.56 14.34 -11.95
N PRO A 96 -13.64 14.18 -12.74
CA PRO A 96 -14.59 13.07 -12.62
C PRO A 96 -13.92 11.71 -12.86
N LEU A 97 -13.66 10.97 -11.78
CA LEU A 97 -12.95 9.69 -11.82
C LEU A 97 -13.86 8.52 -12.18
N MET A 98 -15.07 8.51 -11.61
CA MET A 98 -16.09 7.51 -11.90
C MET A 98 -17.38 8.18 -12.37
N GLU A 99 -18.09 7.53 -13.29
CA GLU A 99 -19.45 7.85 -13.75
C GLU A 99 -20.34 6.65 -13.46
N VAL A 100 -21.44 6.86 -12.73
CA VAL A 100 -22.44 5.84 -12.42
C VAL A 100 -23.75 6.25 -13.07
N GLU A 101 -24.22 5.46 -14.01
CA GLU A 101 -25.43 5.67 -14.80
C GLU A 101 -26.43 4.55 -14.51
N GLY A 102 -27.71 4.88 -14.34
CA GLY A 102 -28.75 3.87 -14.11
C GLY A 102 -30.05 4.43 -13.53
N PRO A 103 -30.95 3.56 -13.02
CA PRO A 103 -32.17 3.97 -12.34
C PRO A 103 -31.87 4.81 -11.10
N LEU A 104 -32.49 5.99 -10.99
CA LEU A 104 -32.23 6.98 -9.93
C LEU A 104 -32.20 6.39 -8.52
N ALA A 105 -33.16 5.52 -8.17
CA ALA A 105 -33.18 4.90 -6.84
C ALA A 105 -31.95 4.02 -6.58
N VAL A 106 -31.48 3.27 -7.58
CA VAL A 106 -30.33 2.36 -7.46
C VAL A 106 -29.04 3.14 -7.37
N VAL A 107 -28.79 4.05 -8.33
CA VAL A 107 -27.53 4.81 -8.36
C VAL A 107 -27.37 5.75 -7.16
N GLN A 108 -28.49 6.19 -6.56
CA GLN A 108 -28.50 6.95 -5.31
C GLN A 108 -28.20 6.08 -4.07
N LEU A 109 -28.58 4.80 -4.08
CA LEU A 109 -28.32 3.87 -2.95
C LEU A 109 -26.86 3.39 -2.93
N VAL A 110 -26.26 3.15 -4.09
CA VAL A 110 -24.86 2.68 -4.17
C VAL A 110 -23.83 3.76 -3.87
N GLU A 111 -24.24 5.04 -3.85
CA GLU A 111 -23.38 6.20 -3.58
C GLU A 111 -22.53 6.03 -2.32
N THR A 112 -23.15 5.68 -1.19
CA THR A 112 -22.46 5.57 0.10
C THR A 112 -21.37 4.50 0.07
N SER A 113 -21.67 3.34 -0.51
CA SER A 113 -20.72 2.23 -0.60
C SER A 113 -19.56 2.56 -1.55
N LEU A 114 -19.85 3.15 -2.71
CA LEU A 114 -18.79 3.56 -3.65
C LEU A 114 -17.87 4.61 -3.04
N LEU A 115 -18.42 5.59 -2.31
CA LEU A 115 -17.62 6.56 -1.56
C LEU A 115 -16.74 5.88 -0.52
N CYS A 116 -17.29 4.98 0.30
CA CYS A 116 -16.54 4.29 1.34
C CYS A 116 -15.35 3.51 0.76
N LEU A 117 -15.60 2.70 -0.27
CA LEU A 117 -14.61 1.83 -0.91
C LEU A 117 -13.49 2.64 -1.58
N VAL A 118 -13.83 3.70 -2.32
CA VAL A 118 -12.83 4.52 -3.04
C VAL A 118 -12.03 5.40 -2.08
N ASN A 119 -12.63 5.95 -1.02
CA ASN A 119 -11.92 6.85 -0.11
C ASN A 119 -10.82 6.16 0.69
N TYR A 120 -11.16 5.05 1.34
CA TYR A 120 -10.21 4.34 2.18
C TYR A 120 -9.07 3.76 1.32
N ALA A 121 -9.42 3.14 0.19
CA ALA A 121 -8.47 2.58 -0.75
C ALA A 121 -7.45 3.59 -1.29
N ARG A 122 -7.86 4.85 -1.51
CA ARG A 122 -6.97 5.92 -2.00
C ARG A 122 -6.10 6.56 -0.92
N GLY A 123 -6.56 6.57 0.34
CA GLY A 123 -5.78 7.11 1.44
C GLY A 123 -4.47 6.35 1.68
N VAL A 124 -4.51 5.02 1.53
CA VAL A 124 -3.39 4.13 1.85
C VAL A 124 -2.18 4.31 0.91
N PRO A 125 -2.31 4.30 -0.43
CA PRO A 125 -1.21 4.57 -1.35
C PRO A 125 -0.63 5.99 -1.19
N GLU A 126 -1.48 6.98 -0.93
CA GLU A 126 -1.02 8.36 -0.81
C GLU A 126 -0.23 8.61 0.47
N LEU A 127 -0.66 7.99 1.57
CA LEU A 127 0.13 7.94 2.78
C LEU A 127 1.46 7.24 2.52
N LEU A 128 1.47 6.11 1.81
CA LEU A 128 2.69 5.38 1.48
C LEU A 128 3.70 6.26 0.71
N ARG A 129 3.23 7.13 -0.19
CA ARG A 129 4.11 8.09 -0.88
C ARG A 129 4.82 9.04 0.09
N MET A 130 4.17 9.47 1.16
CA MET A 130 4.82 10.33 2.16
C MET A 130 5.99 9.62 2.84
N TRP A 131 5.91 8.30 2.95
CA TRP A 131 6.94 7.48 3.57
C TRP A 131 8.12 7.25 2.63
N GLU A 132 7.93 7.48 1.34
CA GLU A 132 8.86 7.10 0.28
C GLU A 132 10.29 7.65 0.40
N PRO A 133 10.55 8.91 0.82
CA PRO A 133 11.91 9.38 1.08
C PRO A 133 12.57 8.59 2.21
N GLY A 134 11.78 8.24 3.23
CA GLY A 134 12.14 7.32 4.31
C GLY A 134 12.28 5.85 3.87
N LEU A 135 11.82 5.50 2.66
CA LEU A 135 11.96 4.15 2.08
C LEU A 135 13.17 4.03 1.14
N GLN A 136 13.85 5.13 0.80
CA GLN A 136 14.78 5.19 -0.33
C GLN A 136 16.27 5.31 -0.02
N GLN A 137 16.70 5.23 1.24
CA GLN A 137 18.12 5.44 1.56
C GLN A 137 18.78 4.27 2.29
N ARG A 138 19.78 3.68 1.61
CA ARG A 138 20.92 2.99 2.23
C ARG A 138 22.26 3.56 1.69
N ARG A 139 22.32 4.86 1.32
CA ARG A 139 23.48 5.45 0.62
C ARG A 139 24.03 6.75 1.21
N SER A 140 24.06 6.87 2.53
CA SER A 140 24.78 7.97 3.21
C SER A 140 26.17 7.58 3.70
N LEU A 141 26.57 6.30 3.60
CA LEU A 141 27.88 5.80 4.03
C LEU A 141 28.64 5.19 2.84
N PRO A 142 29.90 5.62 2.55
CA PRO A 142 30.67 5.21 1.36
C PRO A 142 30.91 3.70 1.17
N HIS A 143 30.59 2.87 2.17
CA HIS A 143 30.84 1.43 2.17
C HIS A 143 29.57 0.55 2.11
N ALA A 144 28.37 1.12 2.08
CA ALA A 144 27.12 0.36 2.13
C ALA A 144 26.63 -0.07 0.72
N ALA A 145 27.36 -0.96 0.06
CA ALA A 145 26.91 -1.68 -1.13
C ALA A 145 25.98 -2.87 -0.77
N GLY A 146 25.05 -2.66 0.18
CA GLY A 146 24.13 -3.70 0.67
C GLY A 146 22.81 -3.76 -0.12
N PRO A 147 22.09 -4.91 -0.10
CA PRO A 147 20.76 -5.03 -0.71
C PRO A 147 19.76 -4.03 -0.09
N LYS A 148 18.75 -3.65 -0.88
CA LYS A 148 17.68 -2.72 -0.51
C LYS A 148 16.85 -3.31 0.64
N ARG A 149 16.49 -2.48 1.64
CA ARG A 149 15.60 -2.89 2.74
C ARG A 149 14.23 -3.31 2.20
N LYS A 150 13.65 -4.37 2.77
CA LYS A 150 12.27 -4.80 2.49
C LYS A 150 11.28 -4.15 3.44
N LEU A 151 10.03 -4.05 3.01
CA LEU A 151 8.93 -3.49 3.80
C LEU A 151 7.82 -4.52 4.03
N LEU A 152 7.33 -4.52 5.25
CA LEU A 152 6.38 -5.50 5.75
C LEU A 152 5.17 -4.83 6.41
N GLU A 153 3.99 -5.05 5.86
CA GLU A 153 2.75 -4.51 6.37
C GLU A 153 2.27 -5.40 7.53
N MET A 154 2.16 -4.81 8.72
CA MET A 154 1.91 -5.48 10.00
C MET A 154 0.77 -4.81 10.79
N GLY A 155 -0.11 -4.09 10.09
CA GLY A 155 -1.15 -3.24 10.63
C GLY A 155 -2.47 -3.94 10.92
N LEU A 156 -2.65 -5.19 10.48
CA LEU A 156 -3.92 -5.93 10.61
C LEU A 156 -4.61 -5.75 11.97
N ARG A 157 -3.86 -5.86 13.09
CA ARG A 157 -4.40 -5.74 14.45
C ARG A 157 -4.95 -4.36 14.84
N ARG A 158 -4.63 -3.32 14.06
CA ARG A 158 -5.08 -1.93 14.26
C ARG A 158 -5.94 -1.43 13.09
N ALA A 159 -6.23 -2.31 12.13
CA ALA A 159 -7.05 -1.95 10.99
C ALA A 159 -8.47 -1.59 11.42
N GLN A 160 -9.12 -0.73 10.62
CA GLN A 160 -10.45 -0.22 10.93
C GLN A 160 -11.52 -1.20 10.43
N GLY A 161 -12.14 -1.92 11.37
CA GLY A 161 -13.22 -2.88 11.06
C GLY A 161 -12.73 -4.18 10.41
N PRO A 162 -13.66 -5.07 10.05
CA PRO A 162 -13.34 -6.41 9.52
C PRO A 162 -12.61 -6.36 8.16
N ASP A 163 -12.99 -5.44 7.28
CA ASP A 163 -12.43 -5.34 5.92
C ASP A 163 -11.20 -4.42 5.83
N GLY A 164 -10.96 -3.57 6.83
CA GLY A 164 -9.89 -2.57 6.81
C GLY A 164 -8.51 -3.21 6.68
N GLY A 165 -8.30 -4.37 7.32
CA GLY A 165 -7.03 -5.08 7.26
C GLY A 165 -6.73 -5.62 5.88
N LEU A 166 -7.72 -6.28 5.26
CA LEU A 166 -7.60 -6.83 3.91
C LEU A 166 -7.33 -5.72 2.88
N THR A 167 -8.08 -4.63 3.01
CA THR A 167 -8.01 -3.48 2.11
C THR A 167 -6.66 -2.77 2.24
N ALA A 168 -6.18 -2.52 3.46
CA ALA A 168 -4.87 -1.89 3.67
C ALA A 168 -3.71 -2.72 3.13
N SER A 169 -3.71 -4.05 3.36
CA SER A 169 -2.66 -4.93 2.84
C SER A 169 -2.60 -4.88 1.31
N ARG A 170 -3.76 -4.95 0.64
CA ARG A 170 -3.84 -4.84 -0.84
C ARG A 170 -3.30 -3.51 -1.33
N TYR A 171 -3.81 -2.40 -0.79
CA TYR A 171 -3.51 -1.08 -1.32
C TYR A 171 -2.10 -0.57 -0.98
N THR A 172 -1.53 -1.05 0.13
CA THR A 172 -0.11 -0.81 0.45
C THR A 172 0.82 -1.57 -0.50
N TYR A 173 0.46 -2.80 -0.87
CA TYR A 173 1.25 -3.60 -1.81
C TYR A 173 1.29 -2.98 -3.21
N ILE A 174 0.16 -2.45 -3.71
CA ILE A 174 0.11 -1.85 -5.06
C ILE A 174 0.67 -0.42 -5.13
N GLY A 175 0.63 0.33 -4.02
CA GLY A 175 0.69 1.80 -4.03
C GLY A 175 2.05 2.47 -4.11
N GLY A 176 3.18 1.75 -4.21
CA GLY A 176 4.49 2.41 -4.17
C GLY A 176 5.09 2.76 -5.52
N GLU A 177 5.96 3.78 -5.54
CA GLU A 177 6.66 4.25 -6.74
C GLU A 177 8.06 3.60 -6.92
N ARG A 178 8.42 3.38 -8.19
CA ARG A 178 9.78 3.01 -8.60
C ARG A 178 10.55 4.30 -8.93
N LEU A 179 11.19 4.94 -7.95
CA LEU A 179 12.11 6.04 -8.27
C LEU A 179 13.42 5.49 -8.84
N LEU A 180 13.56 5.56 -10.16
CA LEU A 180 14.85 5.52 -10.84
C LEU A 180 15.49 6.92 -10.71
N TRP A 181 16.26 7.15 -9.65
CA TRP A 181 17.11 8.34 -9.57
C TRP A 181 18.23 8.22 -10.62
N ARG A 182 17.98 8.72 -11.83
CA ARG A 182 19.06 9.13 -12.74
C ARG A 182 19.54 10.48 -12.23
N HIS A 183 20.83 10.58 -11.90
CA HIS A 183 21.43 11.89 -11.65
C HIS A 183 21.16 12.77 -12.87
N ALA A 184 20.37 13.82 -12.70
CA ALA A 184 20.47 14.99 -13.56
C ALA A 184 21.83 15.62 -13.24
N ALA A 185 22.89 15.07 -13.83
CA ALA A 185 24.12 15.81 -14.00
C ALA A 185 23.76 16.97 -14.92
N THR A 186 23.48 18.12 -14.32
CA THR A 186 23.54 19.40 -15.01
C THR A 186 24.99 19.59 -15.46
N SER A 187 25.34 19.01 -16.61
CA SER A 187 26.57 19.37 -17.32
C SER A 187 26.35 20.75 -17.91
N ASN A 188 26.54 21.75 -17.08
CA ASN A 188 26.81 23.11 -17.53
C ASN A 188 28.26 23.10 -18.02
N THR A 189 28.46 22.70 -19.28
CA THR A 189 29.76 22.85 -19.94
C THR A 189 29.56 23.73 -21.16
N HIS A 190 29.95 24.99 -20.98
CA HIS A 190 30.20 25.95 -22.05
C HIS A 190 31.04 25.30 -23.14
N ALA A 191 30.52 25.31 -24.36
CA ALA A 191 31.27 24.95 -25.55
C ALA A 191 32.36 26.00 -25.80
N HIS A 192 33.61 25.63 -25.56
CA HIS A 192 34.76 26.25 -26.22
C HIS A 192 35.43 25.21 -27.11
N THR A 193 35.45 25.53 -28.40
CA THR A 193 36.12 24.87 -29.51
C THR A 193 37.63 24.75 -29.28
N HIS A 194 38.26 23.61 -29.65
CA HIS A 194 39.51 23.53 -30.43
C HIS A 194 39.95 22.06 -30.73
N THR A 195 39.84 21.68 -32.02
CA THR A 195 40.76 20.93 -32.93
C THR A 195 41.68 19.76 -32.48
N HIS A 196 41.44 18.58 -33.12
CA HIS A 196 42.37 17.56 -33.74
C HIS A 196 43.58 16.99 -32.95
N THR A 197 43.85 15.66 -32.83
CA THR A 197 44.19 14.65 -33.88
C THR A 197 44.46 13.22 -33.31
N HIS A 198 44.20 12.18 -34.14
CA HIS A 198 44.81 10.81 -34.27
C HIS A 198 44.47 9.56 -33.36
N PRO A 199 44.61 8.30 -33.90
CA PRO A 199 43.67 7.19 -33.65
C PRO A 199 44.24 5.80 -33.16
N HIS A 200 43.29 4.91 -32.77
CA HIS A 200 43.32 3.42 -32.59
C HIS A 200 43.97 2.79 -31.33
N PRO A 201 43.62 1.54 -30.89
CA PRO A 201 42.76 0.52 -31.51
C PRO A 201 41.67 -0.13 -30.60
N HIS A 202 40.91 -1.01 -31.25
CA HIS A 202 39.76 -1.81 -30.84
C HIS A 202 39.88 -2.57 -29.50
N THR A 203 38.85 -2.44 -28.66
CA THR A 203 38.50 -3.44 -27.64
C THR A 203 37.05 -3.88 -27.81
N THR A 204 36.89 -5.19 -27.89
CA THR A 204 35.66 -5.95 -28.09
C THR A 204 34.71 -5.68 -26.92
N ARG A 205 33.63 -4.92 -27.14
CA ARG A 205 32.53 -4.82 -26.16
C ARG A 205 31.78 -6.15 -26.11
N ALA A 206 32.11 -6.97 -25.12
CA ALA A 206 31.23 -8.02 -24.65
C ALA A 206 29.89 -7.36 -24.27
N ARG A 207 28.82 -7.71 -24.98
CA ARG A 207 27.45 -7.40 -24.57
C ARG A 207 27.18 -8.19 -23.29
N VAL A 208 27.31 -7.53 -22.15
CA VAL A 208 26.64 -7.98 -20.92
C VAL A 208 25.14 -7.86 -21.21
N ARG A 209 24.47 -9.00 -21.41
CA ARG A 209 23.02 -9.08 -21.23
C ARG A 209 22.76 -8.70 -19.78
N ALA A 210 22.20 -7.52 -19.57
CA ALA A 210 21.57 -7.19 -18.31
C ALA A 210 20.30 -8.05 -18.22
N ASP A 211 20.40 -9.19 -17.55
CA ASP A 211 19.22 -9.96 -17.18
C ASP A 211 18.37 -9.08 -16.27
N GLY A 212 17.14 -8.82 -16.74
CA GLY A 212 16.20 -7.88 -16.17
C GLY A 212 15.61 -8.38 -14.85
N GLY A 213 16.29 -8.11 -13.75
CA GLY A 213 15.66 -8.12 -12.43
C GLY A 213 14.62 -7.00 -12.34
N THR A 214 13.35 -7.36 -12.40
CA THR A 214 12.20 -6.48 -12.13
C THR A 214 12.07 -6.26 -10.62
N TRP A 215 12.07 -5.00 -10.17
CA TRP A 215 12.12 -4.63 -8.75
C TRP A 215 10.77 -4.07 -8.28
N PRO A 216 10.16 -4.58 -7.19
CA PRO A 216 8.87 -4.10 -6.71
C PRO A 216 8.97 -2.71 -6.06
N SER A 217 7.91 -1.90 -6.17
CA SER A 217 7.72 -0.60 -5.51
C SER A 217 6.52 -0.63 -4.59
N GLY A 218 6.61 -0.11 -3.36
CA GLY A 218 5.59 -0.27 -2.32
C GLY A 218 5.95 -1.37 -1.33
N PHE A 219 5.02 -1.82 -0.50
CA PHE A 219 5.35 -2.88 0.45
C PHE A 219 5.58 -4.21 -0.24
N ASP A 220 6.54 -4.98 0.26
CA ASP A 220 6.97 -6.24 -0.35
C ASP A 220 6.16 -7.41 0.17
N LEU A 221 5.75 -7.32 1.45
CA LEU A 221 5.23 -8.41 2.24
C LEU A 221 4.05 -7.93 3.12
N THR A 222 3.15 -8.84 3.49
CA THR A 222 2.07 -8.60 4.47
C THR A 222 2.01 -9.71 5.51
N SER A 223 1.56 -9.41 6.73
CA SER A 223 1.18 -10.43 7.71
C SER A 223 -0.25 -10.94 7.54
N ASN A 224 -1.04 -10.32 6.66
CA ASN A 224 -2.42 -10.69 6.44
C ASN A 224 -2.55 -11.89 5.50
N VAL A 225 -2.79 -13.06 6.09
CA VAL A 225 -2.94 -14.33 5.35
C VAL A 225 -4.10 -14.28 4.37
N GLN A 226 -5.21 -13.60 4.70
CA GLN A 226 -6.37 -13.46 3.82
C GLN A 226 -6.01 -12.64 2.56
N ALA A 227 -5.20 -11.60 2.72
CA ALA A 227 -4.69 -10.81 1.59
C ALA A 227 -3.78 -11.65 0.68
N GLY A 228 -2.93 -12.50 1.27
CA GLY A 228 -2.13 -13.47 0.52
C GLY A 228 -2.98 -14.46 -0.27
N PHE A 229 -4.00 -15.04 0.37
CA PHE A 229 -4.91 -15.98 -0.28
C PHE A 229 -5.72 -15.34 -1.42
N LEU A 230 -6.30 -14.16 -1.22
CA LEU A 230 -7.19 -13.53 -2.19
C LEU A 230 -6.46 -12.81 -3.33
N PHE A 231 -5.26 -12.27 -3.07
CA PHE A 231 -4.57 -11.39 -4.00
C PHE A 231 -3.18 -11.86 -4.41
N GLY A 232 -2.69 -12.98 -3.87
CA GLY A 232 -1.36 -13.50 -4.16
C GLY A 232 -0.22 -12.63 -3.61
N ILE A 233 -0.51 -11.81 -2.59
CA ILE A 233 0.50 -10.95 -1.95
C ILE A 233 1.41 -11.83 -1.08
N PRO A 234 2.74 -11.72 -1.18
CA PRO A 234 3.65 -12.51 -0.35
C PRO A 234 3.37 -12.33 1.14
N VAL A 235 3.09 -13.43 1.83
CA VAL A 235 2.81 -13.45 3.27
C VAL A 235 4.10 -13.75 4.02
N THR A 236 4.34 -13.01 5.09
CA THR A 236 5.39 -13.33 6.06
C THR A 236 4.91 -13.02 7.47
N GLY A 237 5.45 -13.76 8.42
CA GLY A 237 5.19 -13.60 9.84
C GLY A 237 6.43 -13.93 10.63
N THR A 238 6.49 -13.41 11.85
CA THR A 238 7.49 -13.78 12.84
C THR A 238 6.77 -14.34 14.06
N MET A 239 7.50 -14.85 15.05
CA MET A 239 6.91 -15.11 16.37
C MET A 239 6.45 -13.82 17.06
N ALA A 240 5.57 -13.96 18.05
CA ALA A 240 5.01 -12.87 18.86
C ALA A 240 5.52 -12.97 20.31
N HIS A 241 5.55 -11.84 21.03
CA HIS A 241 5.93 -11.83 22.45
C HIS A 241 5.07 -12.78 23.29
N SER A 242 3.77 -12.88 23.01
CA SER A 242 2.87 -13.78 23.73
C SER A 242 3.26 -15.26 23.61
N TYR A 243 3.88 -15.65 22.49
CA TYR A 243 4.44 -17.00 22.32
C TYR A 243 5.69 -17.18 23.17
N VAL A 244 6.56 -16.16 23.26
CA VAL A 244 7.77 -16.25 24.09
C VAL A 244 7.40 -16.32 25.58
N THR A 245 6.48 -15.48 26.02
CA THR A 245 6.08 -15.39 27.44
C THR A 245 5.16 -16.52 27.89
N SER A 246 4.72 -17.41 27.00
CA SER A 246 3.93 -18.58 27.40
C SER A 246 4.77 -19.73 27.96
N PHE A 247 6.10 -19.64 27.83
CA PHE A 247 7.01 -20.68 28.29
C PHE A 247 7.66 -20.31 29.61
N THR A 248 7.74 -21.27 30.53
CA THR A 248 8.40 -21.07 31.84
C THR A 248 9.69 -21.86 32.00
N SER A 249 9.81 -23.01 31.34
CA SER A 249 10.97 -23.92 31.48
C SER A 249 11.21 -24.75 30.22
N LEU A 250 12.37 -25.40 30.14
CA LEU A 250 12.72 -26.29 29.04
C LEU A 250 11.90 -27.59 28.98
N GLU A 251 11.21 -27.95 30.07
CA GLU A 251 10.34 -29.13 30.12
C GLU A 251 9.14 -29.01 29.16
N GLU A 252 8.75 -27.78 28.84
CA GLU A 252 7.64 -27.45 27.94
C GLU A 252 8.03 -27.52 26.45
N VAL A 253 9.31 -27.76 26.14
CA VAL A 253 9.78 -27.90 24.74
C VAL A 253 9.32 -29.24 24.18
N TRP A 254 8.54 -29.20 23.10
CA TRP A 254 8.15 -30.38 22.35
C TRP A 254 8.07 -30.10 20.84
N PRO A 255 8.63 -30.98 19.98
CA PRO A 255 9.49 -32.12 20.33
C PRO A 255 10.85 -31.68 20.87
N GLN A 256 11.49 -32.51 21.70
CA GLN A 256 12.83 -32.22 22.28
C GLN A 256 13.97 -32.59 21.34
N THR A 257 13.68 -33.37 20.30
CA THR A 257 14.66 -33.84 19.32
C THR A 257 14.36 -33.29 17.95
N LEU A 258 15.41 -33.06 17.14
CA LEU A 258 15.29 -32.59 15.77
C LEU A 258 16.19 -33.42 14.85
N ALA A 259 15.63 -33.95 13.76
CA ALA A 259 16.40 -34.66 12.74
C ALA A 259 17.31 -33.69 11.99
N ALA A 260 18.45 -34.18 11.47
CA ALA A 260 19.34 -33.34 10.67
C ALA A 260 18.81 -33.18 9.22
N ALA A 261 19.07 -32.02 8.62
CA ALA A 261 18.63 -31.67 7.26
C ALA A 261 19.30 -32.51 6.16
N ASN A 262 20.41 -33.19 6.48
CA ASN A 262 21.12 -34.10 5.58
C ASN A 262 20.41 -35.46 5.40
N GLY A 263 19.28 -35.69 6.08
CA GLY A 263 18.51 -36.93 6.01
C GLY A 263 19.01 -38.04 6.94
N ASP A 264 19.89 -37.72 7.90
CA ASP A 264 20.26 -38.65 8.97
C ASP A 264 19.01 -39.05 9.78
N PRO A 265 18.71 -40.35 9.90
CA PRO A 265 17.50 -40.81 10.58
C PRO A 265 17.55 -40.62 12.10
N GLU A 266 18.72 -40.43 12.71
CA GLU A 266 18.84 -40.29 14.17
C GLU A 266 18.56 -38.84 14.61
N PRO A 267 17.47 -38.59 15.35
CA PRO A 267 17.12 -37.25 15.78
C PRO A 267 18.01 -36.81 16.95
N VAL A 268 18.54 -35.60 16.88
CA VAL A 268 19.47 -35.06 17.88
C VAL A 268 18.70 -34.38 19.01
N ASP A 269 19.13 -34.59 20.26
CA ASP A 269 18.61 -33.86 21.43
C ASP A 269 18.95 -32.37 21.30
N LEU A 270 17.93 -31.60 20.93
CA LEU A 270 18.05 -30.18 20.63
C LEU A 270 18.34 -29.36 21.89
N ILE A 271 17.84 -29.79 23.05
CA ILE A 271 18.03 -29.11 24.33
C ILE A 271 19.48 -29.24 24.77
N SER A 272 19.99 -30.46 24.82
CA SER A 272 21.38 -30.73 25.24
C SER A 272 22.39 -30.05 24.32
N LEU A 273 22.17 -30.14 23.00
CA LEU A 273 22.99 -29.45 22.01
C LEU A 273 23.02 -27.93 22.23
N THR A 274 21.84 -27.33 22.38
CA THR A 274 21.73 -25.88 22.52
C THR A 274 22.29 -25.37 23.84
N LYS A 275 22.16 -26.11 24.94
CA LYS A 275 22.79 -25.76 26.23
C LYS A 275 24.32 -25.68 26.09
N GLY A 276 24.94 -26.66 25.44
CA GLY A 276 26.38 -26.65 25.18
C GLY A 276 26.81 -25.44 24.34
N LEU A 277 26.03 -25.10 23.32
CA LEU A 277 26.29 -23.93 22.46
C LEU A 277 26.04 -22.60 23.17
N LEU A 278 25.04 -22.52 24.04
CA LEU A 278 24.74 -21.32 24.82
C LEU A 278 25.91 -20.96 25.72
N THR A 279 26.53 -21.93 26.40
CA THR A 279 27.73 -21.70 27.21
C THR A 279 28.85 -21.07 26.37
N ARG A 280 29.09 -21.60 25.17
CA ARG A 280 30.12 -21.07 24.24
C ARG A 280 29.79 -19.66 23.75
N VAL A 281 28.51 -19.38 23.48
CA VAL A 281 28.04 -18.03 23.08
C VAL A 281 28.23 -17.03 24.22
N CYS A 282 27.88 -17.41 25.45
CA CYS A 282 28.09 -16.58 26.63
C CYS A 282 29.58 -16.26 26.84
N GLU A 283 30.47 -17.25 26.72
CA GLU A 283 31.91 -17.06 26.79
C GLU A 283 32.43 -16.12 25.70
N LEU A 284 32.01 -16.32 24.44
CA LEU A 284 32.40 -15.46 23.31
C LEU A 284 32.03 -13.99 23.55
N LEU A 285 30.87 -13.76 24.16
CA LEU A 285 30.31 -12.42 24.33
C LEU A 285 30.63 -11.81 25.70
N GLY A 286 31.31 -12.55 26.58
CA GLY A 286 31.59 -12.12 27.95
C GLY A 286 30.31 -11.94 28.79
N ALA A 287 29.27 -12.73 28.52
CA ALA A 287 27.97 -12.66 29.18
C ALA A 287 27.85 -13.70 30.29
N GLU A 288 27.14 -13.34 31.37
CA GLU A 288 26.83 -14.25 32.48
C GLU A 288 25.65 -15.17 32.10
N ALA A 289 25.91 -16.47 31.95
CA ALA A 289 24.89 -17.45 31.56
C ALA A 289 23.67 -17.49 32.52
N GLY A 290 23.85 -17.15 33.80
CA GLY A 290 22.77 -17.12 34.79
C GLY A 290 21.74 -16.00 34.59
N ARG A 291 21.96 -15.07 33.65
CA ARG A 291 21.00 -13.99 33.33
C ARG A 291 20.08 -14.30 32.16
N VAL A 292 20.30 -15.44 31.50
CA VAL A 292 19.52 -15.89 30.36
C VAL A 292 18.17 -16.41 30.85
N HIS A 293 17.07 -15.95 30.25
CA HIS A 293 15.74 -16.40 30.62
C HIS A 293 15.45 -17.77 30.02
N GLU A 294 15.30 -18.79 30.86
CA GLU A 294 15.11 -20.17 30.43
C GLU A 294 13.82 -20.38 29.62
N GLY A 295 12.72 -19.74 30.01
CA GLY A 295 11.48 -19.76 29.22
C GLY A 295 11.62 -19.14 27.82
N GLU A 296 12.50 -18.15 27.65
CA GLU A 296 12.73 -17.56 26.33
C GLU A 296 13.51 -18.53 25.43
N LEU A 297 14.51 -19.23 26.01
CA LEU A 297 15.21 -20.31 25.32
C LEU A 297 14.27 -21.45 24.94
N ALA A 298 13.38 -21.85 25.84
CA ALA A 298 12.36 -22.88 25.60
C ALA A 298 11.44 -22.50 24.43
N ALA A 299 10.94 -21.26 24.41
CA ALA A 299 10.14 -20.77 23.30
C ALA A 299 10.91 -20.83 21.96
N PHE A 300 12.18 -20.43 21.95
CA PHE A 300 13.00 -20.44 20.73
C PHE A 300 13.27 -21.87 20.25
N LEU A 301 13.57 -22.80 21.15
CA LEU A 301 13.75 -24.22 20.83
C LEU A 301 12.47 -24.84 20.26
N SER A 302 11.33 -24.60 20.91
CA SER A 302 10.02 -25.07 20.46
C SER A 302 9.69 -24.52 19.06
N TYR A 303 9.94 -23.23 18.83
CA TYR A 303 9.72 -22.62 17.51
C TYR A 303 10.69 -23.15 16.44
N ALA A 304 11.96 -23.38 16.80
CA ALA A 304 12.98 -23.95 15.91
C ALA A 304 12.66 -25.40 15.53
N ALA A 305 12.14 -26.20 16.47
CA ALA A 305 11.71 -27.57 16.18
C ALA A 305 10.53 -27.62 15.19
N ALA A 306 9.59 -26.67 15.29
CA ALA A 306 8.47 -26.57 14.37
C ALA A 306 8.84 -25.95 13.01
N TYR A 307 9.77 -24.98 12.99
CA TYR A 307 10.12 -24.19 11.80
C TYR A 307 11.64 -24.11 11.58
N PRO A 308 12.36 -25.23 11.43
CA PRO A 308 13.83 -25.24 11.42
C PRO A 308 14.43 -24.50 10.22
N HIS A 309 13.70 -24.44 9.09
CA HIS A 309 14.10 -23.68 7.90
C HIS A 309 13.68 -22.19 7.93
N ASN A 310 12.78 -21.80 8.85
CA ASN A 310 12.18 -20.47 8.90
C ASN A 310 12.33 -19.84 10.30
N PHE A 311 13.41 -20.17 11.00
CA PHE A 311 13.64 -19.70 12.36
C PHE A 311 13.98 -18.20 12.39
N LEU A 312 13.00 -17.39 12.81
CA LEU A 312 13.14 -15.96 13.05
C LEU A 312 12.51 -15.61 14.40
N SER A 313 13.31 -15.17 15.36
CA SER A 313 12.84 -14.93 16.73
C SER A 313 12.72 -13.45 17.08
N VAL A 314 11.79 -13.13 17.99
CA VAL A 314 11.72 -11.81 18.63
C VAL A 314 12.61 -11.83 19.88
N ILE A 315 13.61 -10.96 19.94
CA ILE A 315 14.70 -11.06 20.93
C ILE A 315 14.63 -10.03 22.06
N ASP A 316 13.60 -9.20 22.09
CA ASP A 316 13.43 -8.12 23.04
C ASP A 316 12.24 -8.33 23.99
N SER A 317 11.87 -9.59 24.26
CA SER A 317 10.81 -9.91 25.24
C SER A 317 11.25 -9.62 26.67
N TYR A 318 12.52 -9.85 27.00
CA TYR A 318 13.10 -9.58 28.32
C TYR A 318 14.29 -8.62 28.23
N SER A 319 15.36 -9.05 27.54
CA SER A 319 16.55 -8.23 27.31
C SER A 319 17.28 -8.73 26.07
N VAL A 320 17.52 -7.81 25.13
CA VAL A 320 18.23 -8.13 23.88
C VAL A 320 19.62 -8.69 24.17
N GLY A 321 20.44 -7.95 24.93
CA GLY A 321 21.85 -8.31 25.15
C GLY A 321 22.05 -9.40 26.21
N CYS A 322 21.20 -9.48 27.23
CA CYS A 322 21.40 -10.40 28.35
C CYS A 322 20.70 -11.75 28.17
N SER A 323 19.79 -11.88 27.20
CA SER A 323 18.98 -13.09 27.04
C SER A 323 18.68 -13.37 25.57
N GLY A 324 17.87 -12.55 24.90
CA GLY A 324 17.29 -12.90 23.60
C GLY A 324 18.32 -13.10 22.49
N LEU A 325 19.35 -12.27 22.40
CA LEU A 325 20.41 -12.43 21.41
C LEU A 325 21.30 -13.65 21.69
N LEU A 326 21.55 -13.95 22.97
CA LEU A 326 22.32 -15.13 23.40
C LEU A 326 21.57 -16.42 23.06
N ASN A 327 20.29 -16.48 23.45
CA ASN A 327 19.36 -17.57 23.15
C ASN A 327 19.23 -17.79 21.64
N PHE A 328 19.02 -16.72 20.87
CA PHE A 328 18.93 -16.82 19.42
C PHE A 328 20.20 -17.40 18.82
N CYS A 329 21.38 -16.89 19.20
CA CYS A 329 22.65 -17.38 18.66
C CYS A 329 22.86 -18.85 19.00
N ALA A 330 22.57 -19.29 20.23
CA ALA A 330 22.69 -20.69 20.62
C ALA A 330 21.79 -21.61 19.78
N VAL A 331 20.51 -21.26 19.61
CA VAL A 331 19.55 -22.04 18.82
C VAL A 331 19.89 -22.00 17.32
N ALA A 332 20.29 -20.83 16.81
CA ALA A 332 20.71 -20.67 15.42
C ALA A 332 21.94 -21.53 15.10
N LEU A 333 22.92 -21.57 16.01
CA LEU A 333 24.09 -22.44 15.90
C LEU A 333 23.68 -23.92 15.88
N ALA A 334 22.79 -24.34 16.79
CA ALA A 334 22.30 -25.72 16.83
C ALA A 334 21.62 -26.11 15.50
N LEU A 335 20.75 -25.24 14.97
CA LEU A 335 20.14 -25.44 13.66
C LEU A 335 21.18 -25.58 12.54
N CYS A 336 22.23 -24.77 12.58
CA CYS A 336 23.30 -24.83 11.58
C CYS A 336 24.11 -26.12 11.67
N GLU A 337 24.40 -26.62 12.88
CA GLU A 337 25.05 -27.93 13.08
C GLU A 337 24.20 -29.08 12.53
N LEU A 338 22.88 -28.94 12.62
CA LEU A 338 21.91 -29.87 12.03
C LEU A 338 21.66 -29.64 10.53
N GLY A 339 22.37 -28.71 9.88
CA GLY A 339 22.27 -28.44 8.43
C GLY A 339 21.09 -27.55 8.02
N TYR A 340 20.35 -26.99 8.97
CA TYR A 340 19.32 -25.99 8.71
C TYR A 340 19.90 -24.59 8.55
N ARG A 341 19.08 -23.67 8.02
CA ARG A 341 19.45 -22.26 7.85
C ARG A 341 18.48 -21.38 8.62
N PRO A 342 18.91 -20.76 9.74
CA PRO A 342 18.10 -19.77 10.42
C PRO A 342 17.92 -18.52 9.54
N VAL A 343 16.85 -17.76 9.81
CA VAL A 343 16.48 -16.60 9.00
C VAL A 343 17.00 -15.30 9.62
N GLY A 344 16.77 -15.07 10.91
CA GLY A 344 17.22 -13.84 11.56
C GLY A 344 16.47 -13.48 12.84
N VAL A 345 16.43 -12.19 13.18
CA VAL A 345 15.82 -11.70 14.42
C VAL A 345 14.87 -10.53 14.17
N ARG A 346 13.95 -10.32 15.11
CA ARG A 346 13.07 -9.15 15.20
C ARG A 346 13.34 -8.36 16.47
N LEU A 347 13.42 -7.04 16.33
CA LEU A 347 13.44 -6.04 17.41
C LEU A 347 12.12 -5.26 17.34
N ASP A 348 11.39 -5.17 18.46
CA ASP A 348 10.09 -4.46 18.57
C ASP A 348 10.10 -3.30 19.60
N SER A 349 11.27 -2.94 20.12
CA SER A 349 11.43 -1.90 21.15
C SER A 349 12.86 -1.36 21.22
N GLY A 350 13.05 -0.29 21.99
CA GLY A 350 14.34 0.37 22.17
C GLY A 350 14.80 1.19 20.96
N ASP A 351 16.09 1.57 20.96
CA ASP A 351 16.71 2.27 19.84
C ASP A 351 17.11 1.27 18.74
N LEU A 352 16.18 1.04 17.81
CA LEU A 352 16.31 0.05 16.75
C LEU A 352 17.61 0.20 15.93
N CYS A 353 18.04 1.44 15.68
CA CYS A 353 19.27 1.71 14.93
C CYS A 353 20.48 1.16 15.68
N SER A 354 20.68 1.60 16.93
CA SER A 354 21.80 1.16 17.77
C SER A 354 21.76 -0.34 18.04
N LEU A 355 20.60 -0.88 18.40
CA LEU A 355 20.42 -2.30 18.66
C LEU A 355 20.72 -3.17 17.44
N SER A 356 20.33 -2.74 16.24
CA SER A 356 20.63 -3.50 15.01
C SER A 356 22.13 -3.60 14.73
N VAL A 357 22.91 -2.55 15.00
CA VAL A 357 24.37 -2.56 14.84
C VAL A 357 25.00 -3.54 15.83
N ASP A 358 24.54 -3.53 17.08
CA ASP A 358 25.02 -4.46 18.10
C ASP A 358 24.68 -5.92 17.76
N VAL A 359 23.46 -6.18 17.28
CA VAL A 359 23.05 -7.51 16.79
C VAL A 359 23.96 -7.98 15.65
N ARG A 360 24.19 -7.14 14.63
CA ARG A 360 25.08 -7.50 13.51
C ARG A 360 26.52 -7.73 13.97
N ARG A 361 27.02 -6.94 14.93
CA ARG A 361 28.35 -7.14 15.51
C ARG A 361 28.47 -8.53 16.15
N VAL A 362 27.44 -8.96 16.89
CA VAL A 362 27.39 -10.31 17.47
C VAL A 362 27.33 -11.38 16.38
N PHE A 363 26.50 -11.21 15.35
CA PHE A 363 26.44 -12.16 14.23
C PHE A 363 27.79 -12.33 13.55
N ARG A 364 28.53 -11.24 13.31
CA ARG A 364 29.88 -11.29 12.75
C ARG A 364 30.85 -12.07 13.64
N ARG A 365 30.80 -11.87 14.97
CA ARG A 365 31.63 -12.61 15.93
C ARG A 365 31.31 -14.10 15.93
N CYS A 366 30.04 -14.48 15.98
CA CYS A 366 29.62 -15.88 15.89
C CYS A 366 30.08 -16.50 14.56
N SER A 367 29.94 -15.78 13.44
CA SER A 367 30.40 -16.23 12.12
C SER A 367 31.91 -16.51 12.08
N GLN A 368 32.73 -15.62 12.65
CA GLN A 368 34.19 -15.78 12.68
C GLN A 368 34.61 -16.97 13.54
N GLN A 369 33.98 -17.15 14.71
CA GLN A 369 34.32 -18.26 15.61
C GLN A 369 33.93 -19.61 15.01
N LEU A 370 32.80 -19.69 14.31
CA LEU A 370 32.40 -20.90 13.59
C LEU A 370 33.37 -21.23 12.45
N GLN A 371 33.80 -20.24 11.68
CA GLN A 371 34.79 -20.44 10.62
C GLN A 371 36.11 -21.03 11.16
N LEU A 372 36.57 -20.57 12.33
CA LEU A 372 37.76 -21.14 12.97
C LEU A 372 37.54 -22.57 13.45
N ALA A 373 36.38 -22.88 14.02
CA ALA A 373 36.04 -24.25 14.46
C ALA A 373 35.96 -25.25 13.29
N LEU A 374 35.53 -24.78 12.11
CA LEU A 374 35.44 -25.59 10.89
C LEU A 374 36.77 -25.92 10.25
N ILE A 375 37.72 -24.97 10.30
CA ILE A 375 39.09 -25.20 9.83
C ILE A 375 39.76 -26.28 10.69
N ALA A 376 39.40 -26.38 11.97
CA ALA A 376 39.93 -27.37 12.90
C ALA A 376 39.31 -28.77 12.76
N SER A 377 38.11 -28.91 12.15
CA SER A 377 37.46 -30.20 11.90
C SER A 377 36.63 -30.16 10.60
N PRO A 378 37.09 -30.77 9.49
CA PRO A 378 36.48 -30.65 8.16
C PRO A 378 35.23 -31.53 7.96
N THR A 379 34.42 -31.76 8.99
CA THR A 379 33.15 -32.48 8.88
C THR A 379 32.08 -31.56 8.27
N SER A 380 31.76 -31.79 6.99
CA SER A 380 30.47 -31.53 6.28
C SER A 380 29.64 -30.27 6.61
N PHE A 381 30.23 -29.21 7.13
CA PHE A 381 29.48 -28.02 7.56
C PHE A 381 29.67 -26.89 6.55
N SER A 382 28.58 -26.51 5.92
CA SER A 382 28.51 -25.26 5.16
C SER A 382 28.44 -24.13 6.17
N ALA A 383 29.54 -23.40 6.38
CA ALA A 383 29.55 -22.21 7.23
C ALA A 383 28.33 -21.33 6.90
N PRO A 384 27.37 -21.16 7.83
CA PRO A 384 26.30 -20.20 7.62
C PRO A 384 26.98 -18.85 7.55
N ALA A 385 26.59 -18.04 6.58
CA ALA A 385 26.84 -16.62 6.68
C ALA A 385 25.92 -16.10 7.79
N PHE A 386 26.28 -16.25 9.07
CA PHE A 386 25.62 -15.57 10.19
C PHE A 386 25.55 -14.06 9.91
N ASP A 387 26.55 -13.53 9.20
CA ASP A 387 26.57 -12.16 8.68
C ASP A 387 25.47 -11.85 7.65
N SER A 388 24.76 -12.84 7.12
CA SER A 388 23.63 -12.69 6.18
C SER A 388 22.25 -12.82 6.82
N LEU A 389 22.18 -13.13 8.12
CA LEU A 389 20.91 -13.20 8.86
C LEU A 389 20.20 -11.86 8.84
N ILE A 390 18.89 -11.87 8.62
CA ILE A 390 18.14 -10.61 8.47
C ILE A 390 17.81 -10.01 9.84
N ILE A 391 17.81 -8.68 9.90
CA ILE A 391 17.33 -7.93 11.07
C ILE A 391 16.03 -7.23 10.71
N VAL A 392 14.96 -7.59 11.41
CA VAL A 392 13.62 -6.99 11.26
C VAL A 392 13.42 -5.95 12.37
N GLY A 393 13.18 -4.70 11.99
CA GLY A 393 12.81 -3.63 12.90
C GLY A 393 11.32 -3.36 12.86
N THR A 394 10.65 -3.51 14.00
CA THR A 394 9.28 -3.10 14.25
C THR A 394 9.26 -2.20 15.50
N ASN A 395 8.24 -1.34 15.65
CA ASN A 395 7.88 -0.59 16.87
C ASN A 395 7.27 0.77 16.48
N ASN A 396 5.95 0.85 16.38
CA ASN A 396 5.22 2.08 16.06
C ASN A 396 5.93 2.97 14.99
N ILE A 397 6.50 2.31 13.97
CA ILE A 397 7.27 2.99 12.94
C ILE A 397 6.38 4.06 12.32
N SER A 398 6.91 5.25 12.15
CA SER A 398 6.29 6.41 11.50
C SER A 398 7.17 6.90 10.34
N GLU A 399 6.68 7.85 9.53
CA GLU A 399 7.46 8.56 8.50
C GLU A 399 8.74 9.17 9.09
N LYS A 400 8.65 9.74 10.31
CA LYS A 400 9.80 10.30 11.04
C LYS A 400 10.78 9.21 11.46
N SER A 401 10.27 8.10 11.98
CA SER A 401 11.09 6.95 12.38
C SER A 401 11.88 6.37 11.20
N LEU A 402 11.26 6.25 10.03
CA LEU A 402 11.95 5.82 8.81
C LEU A 402 13.01 6.82 8.35
N THR A 403 12.72 8.11 8.42
CA THR A 403 13.70 9.16 8.10
C THR A 403 14.91 9.05 9.01
N GLU A 404 14.69 8.84 10.31
CA GLU A 404 15.75 8.61 11.29
C GLU A 404 16.55 7.32 11.00
N ILE A 405 15.88 6.21 10.68
CA ILE A 405 16.52 4.94 10.27
C ILE A 405 17.33 5.10 8.96
N ASN A 406 17.03 6.09 8.12
CA ASN A 406 17.83 6.35 6.91
C ASN A 406 19.04 7.25 7.16
N LEU A 407 18.94 8.14 8.15
CA LEU A 407 20.00 9.10 8.47
C LEU A 407 21.04 8.49 9.42
N ARG A 408 20.63 7.59 10.32
CA ARG A 408 21.51 6.96 11.31
C ARG A 408 22.10 5.66 10.79
N GLU A 409 23.31 5.33 11.25
CA GLU A 409 23.88 4.00 11.04
C GLU A 409 22.99 2.93 11.66
N ASN A 410 22.72 1.87 10.90
CA ASN A 410 21.95 0.70 11.33
C ASN A 410 22.14 -0.46 10.35
N GLU A 411 21.77 -1.65 10.81
CA GLU A 411 21.93 -2.92 10.10
C GLU A 411 20.56 -3.59 9.84
N ILE A 412 19.48 -2.81 9.87
CA ILE A 412 18.09 -3.28 9.65
C ILE A 412 17.89 -3.62 8.16
N ASP A 413 17.41 -4.83 7.88
CA ASP A 413 17.14 -5.34 6.54
C ASP A 413 15.65 -5.29 6.17
N VAL A 414 14.76 -5.41 7.16
CA VAL A 414 13.30 -5.37 6.95
C VAL A 414 12.67 -4.41 7.96
N VAL A 415 11.80 -3.51 7.50
CA VAL A 415 11.02 -2.63 8.39
C VAL A 415 9.55 -3.03 8.37
N GLY A 416 9.01 -3.36 9.53
CA GLY A 416 7.59 -3.65 9.69
C GLY A 416 6.81 -2.42 10.15
N VAL A 417 5.76 -2.07 9.41
CA VAL A 417 4.93 -0.89 9.69
C VAL A 417 3.49 -1.33 9.94
N GLY A 418 2.90 -0.83 11.03
CA GLY A 418 1.54 -1.20 11.44
C GLY A 418 0.59 -0.01 11.45
N THR A 419 0.30 0.49 12.65
CA THR A 419 -0.76 1.49 12.94
C THR A 419 -0.76 2.68 11.99
N HIS A 420 0.39 3.35 11.84
CA HIS A 420 0.44 4.59 11.09
C HIS A 420 0.04 4.41 9.62
N LEU A 421 0.35 3.25 9.04
CA LEU A 421 0.02 2.88 7.67
C LEU A 421 -1.47 2.53 7.53
N VAL A 422 -1.95 1.54 8.29
CA VAL A 422 -3.30 0.96 8.15
C VAL A 422 -4.42 1.95 8.50
N THR A 423 -4.17 2.89 9.41
CA THR A 423 -5.19 3.85 9.85
C THR A 423 -5.06 5.22 9.18
N CYS A 424 -4.08 5.42 8.29
CA CYS A 424 -3.80 6.71 7.67
C CYS A 424 -3.74 7.88 8.67
N THR A 425 -2.97 7.74 9.76
CA THR A 425 -3.09 8.63 10.96
C THR A 425 -3.05 10.13 10.68
N ARG A 426 -2.36 10.59 9.63
CA ARG A 426 -2.29 12.03 9.26
C ARG A 426 -3.60 12.55 8.68
N GLN A 427 -4.32 11.71 7.94
CA GLN A 427 -5.58 12.03 7.29
C GLN A 427 -6.40 10.74 7.17
N PRO A 428 -7.06 10.30 8.26
CA PRO A 428 -7.74 9.01 8.31
C PRO A 428 -9.00 8.97 7.45
N SER A 429 -9.47 10.14 7.00
CA SER A 429 -10.52 10.26 5.99
C SER A 429 -10.14 11.30 4.94
N LEU A 430 -10.29 10.92 3.69
CA LEU A 430 -10.48 11.85 2.59
C LEU A 430 -11.92 12.35 2.74
N GLY A 431 -12.14 13.56 3.26
CA GLY A 431 -13.46 14.02 3.72
C GLY A 431 -14.60 13.64 2.77
N CYS A 432 -15.80 13.30 3.25
CA CYS A 432 -16.89 12.95 2.33
C CYS A 432 -17.91 14.07 2.33
N VAL A 433 -18.29 14.59 1.16
CA VAL A 433 -19.41 15.55 1.08
C VAL A 433 -20.55 14.92 0.31
N TYR A 434 -21.63 14.65 1.04
CA TYR A 434 -22.97 14.33 0.54
C TYR A 434 -23.80 15.62 0.45
N LYS A 435 -24.44 15.93 -0.70
CA LYS A 435 -25.56 16.91 -0.71
C LYS A 435 -26.58 16.55 -1.80
N VAL A 436 -27.76 16.10 -1.37
CA VAL A 436 -29.02 16.24 -2.11
C VAL A 436 -29.83 17.33 -1.40
N LYS A 437 -30.33 18.34 -2.14
CA LYS A 437 -31.32 19.29 -1.60
C LYS A 437 -32.73 18.77 -1.93
N PRO A 438 -33.57 18.47 -0.94
CA PRO A 438 -34.98 18.79 -0.99
C PRO A 438 -35.19 20.18 -0.37
N GLY A 439 -36.16 20.93 -0.88
CA GLY A 439 -36.68 22.10 -0.17
C GLY A 439 -37.19 21.69 1.22
N ASP A 440 -36.87 22.53 2.18
CA ASP A 440 -37.35 22.65 3.56
C ASP A 440 -37.18 21.49 4.57
N THR A 441 -36.42 21.86 5.61
CA THR A 441 -36.47 21.47 7.03
C THR A 441 -36.58 19.99 7.41
N GLN A 442 -35.41 19.36 7.62
CA GLN A 442 -35.01 18.88 8.97
C GLN A 442 -33.55 18.39 8.96
N THR A 443 -32.75 18.98 9.83
CA THR A 443 -31.32 18.76 9.99
C THR A 443 -31.07 17.45 10.74
N VAL A 444 -30.51 16.44 10.08
CA VAL A 444 -29.86 15.31 10.76
C VAL A 444 -28.35 15.60 10.78
N PHE A 445 -27.83 15.87 11.97
CA PHE A 445 -26.40 15.97 12.22
C PHE A 445 -25.80 14.56 12.31
N CYS A 446 -24.81 14.26 11.47
CA CYS A 446 -23.85 13.19 11.73
C CYS A 446 -22.44 13.80 11.84
N SER A 447 -21.94 13.78 13.07
CA SER A 447 -20.56 13.84 13.58
C SER A 447 -19.44 14.50 12.74
N GLY A 448 -19.06 15.70 13.18
CA GLY A 448 -17.68 16.04 13.55
C GLY A 448 -16.60 15.94 12.47
N GLY A 449 -16.56 16.93 11.56
CA GLY A 449 -15.32 17.26 10.86
C GLY A 449 -14.36 17.98 11.80
N CYS A 450 -13.11 17.51 11.90
CA CYS A 450 -12.04 18.21 12.60
C CYS A 450 -11.71 19.54 11.88
N PRO A 451 -11.75 20.71 12.56
CA PRO A 451 -11.48 22.01 11.94
C PRO A 451 -10.07 22.18 11.39
N SER A 452 -9.12 21.31 11.75
CA SER A 452 -7.72 21.35 11.32
C SER A 452 -7.37 20.39 10.19
N CYS A 453 -8.33 19.63 9.66
CA CYS A 453 -8.10 18.75 8.50
C CYS A 453 -8.54 19.47 7.21
N PRO A 454 -7.63 19.86 6.30
CA PRO A 454 -8.01 20.27 4.94
C PRO A 454 -8.74 19.08 4.30
N SER A 455 -10.04 19.25 4.10
CA SER A 455 -10.92 18.18 3.64
C SER A 455 -10.66 17.90 2.16
N GLY A 456 -9.73 16.99 1.88
CA GLY A 456 -9.48 16.40 0.55
C GLY A 456 -10.65 15.54 0.09
N ALA A 457 -11.82 16.16 -0.05
CA ALA A 457 -13.06 15.44 0.09
C ALA A 457 -13.53 14.78 -1.20
N CYS A 458 -13.82 13.48 -1.18
CA CYS A 458 -14.56 12.84 -2.27
C CYS A 458 -16.03 13.27 -2.25
N VAL A 459 -16.55 13.46 -3.45
CA VAL A 459 -17.90 13.91 -3.73
C VAL A 459 -18.48 13.01 -4.80
N VAL A 460 -19.66 12.47 -4.52
CA VAL A 460 -20.54 11.95 -5.56
C VAL A 460 -21.58 13.02 -5.86
N GLN A 461 -21.76 13.30 -7.15
CA GLN A 461 -22.59 14.39 -7.62
C GLN A 461 -23.55 13.92 -8.69
N LEU A 462 -24.83 14.20 -8.51
CA LEU A 462 -25.82 14.11 -9.57
C LEU A 462 -25.54 15.17 -10.65
N VAL A 463 -25.22 14.73 -11.86
CA VAL A 463 -24.89 15.62 -12.99
C VAL A 463 -26.01 15.69 -14.02
N GLU A 464 -26.89 14.68 -14.06
CA GLU A 464 -27.96 14.59 -15.04
C GLU A 464 -29.13 13.75 -14.53
N VAL A 465 -30.37 14.17 -14.85
CA VAL A 465 -31.59 13.36 -14.69
C VAL A 465 -32.46 13.52 -15.92
N ARG A 466 -32.86 12.42 -16.56
CA ARG A 466 -33.68 12.42 -17.79
C ARG A 466 -33.07 13.28 -18.92
N GLY A 467 -31.75 13.17 -19.14
CA GLY A 467 -31.07 13.97 -20.17
C GLY A 467 -30.94 15.46 -19.83
N ARG A 468 -31.35 15.90 -18.64
CA ARG A 468 -31.27 17.31 -18.22
C ARG A 468 -30.12 17.53 -17.24
N PRO A 469 -29.15 18.41 -17.57
CA PRO A 469 -28.05 18.73 -16.68
C PRO A 469 -28.50 19.25 -15.32
N ARG A 470 -27.73 18.92 -14.27
CA ARG A 470 -27.96 19.33 -12.89
C ARG A 470 -26.70 19.99 -12.32
N MET A 471 -26.90 21.19 -11.78
CA MET A 471 -25.88 21.93 -11.05
C MET A 471 -26.36 22.17 -9.63
N LYS A 472 -25.50 21.88 -8.67
CA LYS A 472 -25.67 22.32 -7.29
C LYS A 472 -24.75 23.51 -7.05
N ILE A 473 -25.37 24.64 -6.71
CA ILE A 473 -24.69 25.87 -6.30
C ILE A 473 -24.46 25.85 -4.79
N SER A 474 -23.30 26.34 -4.37
CA SER A 474 -22.89 26.43 -2.97
C SER A 474 -22.54 27.87 -2.61
N GLU A 475 -22.78 28.26 -1.36
CA GLU A 475 -22.36 29.58 -0.82
C GLU A 475 -20.85 29.78 -0.92
N ASP A 476 -20.10 28.68 -0.79
CA ASP A 476 -18.71 28.62 -1.20
C ASP A 476 -18.65 28.24 -2.70
N PRO A 477 -18.28 29.17 -3.60
CA PRO A 477 -18.32 28.96 -5.05
C PRO A 477 -17.43 27.81 -5.51
N GLU A 478 -16.29 27.58 -4.84
CA GLU A 478 -15.39 26.48 -5.17
C GLU A 478 -15.99 25.11 -4.88
N LYS A 479 -17.07 25.07 -4.08
CA LYS A 479 -17.85 23.86 -3.79
C LYS A 479 -19.04 23.68 -4.70
N SER A 480 -19.29 24.61 -5.61
CA SER A 480 -20.23 24.42 -6.71
C SER A 480 -19.74 23.32 -7.63
N THR A 481 -20.67 22.77 -8.38
CA THR A 481 -20.47 21.53 -9.10
C THR A 481 -20.64 21.73 -10.60
N LEU A 482 -19.98 20.92 -11.43
CA LEU A 482 -20.08 21.07 -12.88
C LEU A 482 -21.29 20.28 -13.42
N PRO A 483 -22.22 20.91 -14.15
CA PRO A 483 -23.39 20.23 -14.69
C PRO A 483 -23.05 19.32 -15.87
N GLY A 484 -23.97 18.39 -16.16
CA GLY A 484 -23.94 17.60 -17.38
C GLY A 484 -22.95 16.45 -17.36
N ARG A 485 -23.20 15.49 -18.25
CA ARG A 485 -22.34 14.33 -18.44
C ARG A 485 -21.05 14.73 -19.14
N LYS A 486 -19.91 14.30 -18.60
CA LYS A 486 -18.60 14.71 -19.09
C LYS A 486 -17.82 13.56 -19.73
N GLN A 487 -16.84 13.90 -20.54
CA GLN A 487 -15.73 13.05 -20.93
C GLN A 487 -14.46 13.67 -20.35
N VAL A 488 -13.50 12.81 -20.02
CA VAL A 488 -12.25 13.24 -19.40
C VAL A 488 -11.11 12.76 -20.28
N PHE A 489 -10.29 13.71 -20.74
CA PHE A 489 -9.14 13.46 -21.58
C PHE A 489 -7.88 13.95 -20.90
N ARG A 490 -6.82 13.17 -20.94
CA ARG A 490 -5.48 13.55 -20.51
C ARG A 490 -4.65 13.93 -21.73
N LEU A 491 -4.17 15.15 -21.72
CA LEU A 491 -3.32 15.71 -22.75
C LEU A 491 -1.86 15.47 -22.39
N MET A 492 -1.13 14.89 -23.33
CA MET A 492 0.28 14.53 -23.17
C MET A 492 1.15 15.45 -24.03
N ASP A 493 2.32 15.82 -23.51
CA ASP A 493 3.34 16.54 -24.25
C ASP A 493 4.15 15.58 -25.15
N ALA A 494 5.07 16.15 -25.93
CA ALA A 494 5.91 15.38 -26.86
C ALA A 494 6.88 14.41 -26.15
N ASP A 495 7.17 14.66 -24.88
CA ASP A 495 8.03 13.81 -24.04
C ASP A 495 7.25 12.66 -23.38
N GLY A 496 5.93 12.58 -23.62
CA GLY A 496 5.05 11.56 -23.06
C GLY A 496 4.65 11.84 -21.61
N GLY A 497 4.80 13.09 -21.14
CA GLY A 497 4.37 13.56 -19.84
C GLY A 497 2.94 14.12 -19.87
N PRO A 498 2.09 13.85 -18.86
CA PRO A 498 0.80 14.49 -18.76
C PRO A 498 0.95 15.94 -18.28
N PHE A 499 0.30 16.88 -18.97
CA PHE A 499 0.39 18.30 -18.60
C PHE A 499 -0.98 18.97 -18.32
N LEU A 500 -2.07 18.40 -18.82
CA LEU A 500 -3.43 18.91 -18.62
C LEU A 500 -4.48 17.79 -18.69
N ASP A 501 -5.43 17.79 -17.76
CA ASP A 501 -6.67 16.98 -17.89
C ASP A 501 -7.81 17.92 -18.34
N LEU A 502 -8.47 17.57 -19.44
CA LEU A 502 -9.53 18.31 -20.10
C LEU A 502 -10.88 17.65 -19.87
N LEU A 503 -11.86 18.43 -19.41
CA LEU A 503 -13.25 18.04 -19.25
C LEU A 503 -14.06 18.53 -20.45
N CYS A 504 -14.64 17.61 -21.20
CA CYS A 504 -15.56 17.92 -22.30
C CYS A 504 -16.98 17.46 -21.93
N LEU A 505 -18.01 18.07 -22.49
CA LEU A 505 -19.36 17.50 -22.47
C LEU A 505 -19.36 16.21 -23.30
N ALA A 506 -20.19 15.24 -22.91
CA ALA A 506 -20.28 13.96 -23.62
C ALA A 506 -20.76 14.07 -25.09
N VAL A 507 -21.32 15.22 -25.47
CA VAL A 507 -21.77 15.52 -26.85
C VAL A 507 -20.68 16.19 -27.70
N GLU A 508 -19.61 16.67 -27.09
CA GLU A 508 -18.50 17.30 -27.81
C GLU A 508 -17.63 16.24 -28.48
N ALA A 509 -17.01 16.62 -29.60
CA ALA A 509 -16.04 15.76 -30.25
C ALA A 509 -14.79 15.60 -29.35
N PRO A 510 -14.20 14.39 -29.26
CA PRO A 510 -12.93 14.21 -28.57
C PRO A 510 -11.83 15.10 -29.15
N PRO A 511 -10.92 15.65 -28.33
CA PRO A 511 -9.76 16.37 -28.84
C PRO A 511 -8.83 15.42 -29.61
N GLU A 512 -8.15 15.94 -30.63
CA GLU A 512 -7.26 15.17 -31.49
C GLU A 512 -5.78 15.55 -31.26
N PRO A 513 -4.86 14.56 -31.32
CA PRO A 513 -3.43 14.83 -31.28
C PRO A 513 -2.98 15.80 -32.40
N GLY A 514 -2.11 16.76 -32.06
CA GLY A 514 -1.56 17.73 -33.01
C GLY A 514 -2.51 18.88 -33.38
N VAL A 515 -3.77 18.86 -32.92
CA VAL A 515 -4.76 19.90 -33.22
C VAL A 515 -4.80 20.91 -32.07
N PRO A 516 -4.60 22.22 -32.32
CA PRO A 516 -4.73 23.25 -31.29
C PRO A 516 -6.15 23.34 -30.74
N LEU A 517 -6.29 23.49 -29.42
CA LEU A 517 -7.56 23.70 -28.74
C LEU A 517 -7.47 24.82 -27.69
N SER A 518 -8.60 25.52 -27.53
CA SER A 518 -8.78 26.54 -26.49
C SER A 518 -9.40 25.93 -25.25
N CYS A 519 -8.62 25.81 -24.18
CA CYS A 519 -9.05 25.29 -22.89
C CYS A 519 -9.53 26.41 -21.98
N PHE A 520 -10.75 26.33 -21.48
CA PHE A 520 -11.34 27.32 -20.58
C PHE A 520 -11.17 26.91 -19.13
N PRO A 521 -11.00 27.84 -18.18
CA PRO A 521 -10.90 27.49 -16.77
C PRO A 521 -12.23 27.03 -16.19
N LEU A 522 -12.18 26.05 -15.27
CA LEU A 522 -13.36 25.57 -14.54
C LEU A 522 -14.00 26.62 -13.62
N CYS A 523 -13.21 27.58 -13.15
CA CYS A 523 -13.63 28.68 -12.27
C CYS A 523 -13.28 30.03 -12.91
N SER A 524 -14.09 31.05 -12.65
CA SER A 524 -13.88 32.42 -13.10
C SER A 524 -12.56 32.99 -12.55
N GLY A 525 -11.79 33.70 -13.40
CA GLY A 525 -10.58 34.44 -12.99
C GLY A 525 -9.28 34.09 -13.72
N HIS A 526 -9.28 33.05 -14.56
CA HIS A 526 -8.15 32.72 -15.43
C HIS A 526 -8.48 32.99 -16.90
N SER A 527 -7.46 33.31 -17.71
CA SER A 527 -7.62 33.38 -19.16
C SER A 527 -7.70 31.99 -19.78
N PRO A 528 -8.40 31.83 -20.92
CA PRO A 528 -8.31 30.62 -21.73
C PRO A 528 -6.85 30.31 -22.11
N LEU A 529 -6.52 29.03 -22.18
CA LEU A 529 -5.21 28.53 -22.56
C LEU A 529 -5.30 27.85 -23.93
N SER A 530 -4.49 28.28 -24.90
CA SER A 530 -4.34 27.56 -26.16
C SER A 530 -3.27 26.48 -26.00
N VAL A 531 -3.62 25.22 -26.28
CA VAL A 531 -2.69 24.08 -26.18
C VAL A 531 -2.78 23.19 -27.43
N THR A 532 -1.69 22.53 -27.77
CA THR A 532 -1.64 21.52 -28.83
C THR A 532 -1.06 20.23 -28.25
N PRO A 533 -1.88 19.21 -27.97
CA PRO A 533 -1.41 17.98 -27.35
C PRO A 533 -0.66 17.12 -28.35
N ALA A 534 0.45 16.49 -27.94
CA ALA A 534 1.12 15.50 -28.77
C ALA A 534 0.37 14.16 -28.77
N GLN A 535 -0.30 13.83 -27.66
CA GLN A 535 -1.21 12.68 -27.56
C GLN A 535 -2.41 13.02 -26.67
N VAL A 536 -3.51 12.31 -26.89
CA VAL A 536 -4.76 12.45 -26.15
C VAL A 536 -5.18 11.08 -25.63
N LEU A 537 -5.38 10.97 -24.32
CA LEU A 537 -5.80 9.73 -23.67
C LEU A 537 -7.19 9.91 -23.04
N ARG A 538 -8.18 9.12 -23.43
CA ARG A 538 -9.48 9.08 -22.74
C ARG A 538 -9.32 8.34 -21.41
N LEU A 539 -9.53 9.03 -20.29
CA LEU A 539 -9.26 8.46 -18.97
C LEU A 539 -10.31 7.45 -18.52
N ARG A 540 -11.60 7.75 -18.64
CA ARG A 540 -12.68 6.84 -18.20
C ARG A 540 -12.96 5.74 -19.23
N GLN A 541 -12.98 4.50 -18.76
CA GLN A 541 -13.29 3.29 -19.51
C GLN A 541 -14.50 2.58 -18.89
N ASP A 542 -15.27 1.86 -19.70
CA ASP A 542 -16.39 1.06 -19.19
C ASP A 542 -15.84 -0.07 -18.31
N ALA A 543 -16.28 -0.13 -17.05
CA ALA A 543 -15.82 -1.12 -16.06
C ALA A 543 -16.95 -2.09 -15.66
N PHE A 544 -18.19 -1.61 -15.68
CA PHE A 544 -19.40 -2.38 -15.44
C PHE A 544 -20.48 -1.88 -16.38
N VAL A 545 -21.11 -2.75 -17.15
CA VAL A 545 -22.18 -2.39 -18.09
C VAL A 545 -23.30 -3.40 -17.92
N ASP A 546 -24.51 -2.90 -17.69
CA ASP A 546 -25.73 -3.69 -17.57
C ASP A 546 -25.59 -4.94 -16.68
N GLY A 547 -25.06 -4.75 -15.47
CA GLY A 547 -24.91 -5.83 -14.49
C GLY A 547 -23.64 -6.68 -14.63
N GLN A 548 -22.84 -6.45 -15.68
CA GLN A 548 -21.68 -7.28 -16.02
C GLN A 548 -20.39 -6.49 -15.92
N VAL A 549 -19.34 -7.10 -15.36
CA VAL A 549 -17.99 -6.52 -15.40
C VAL A 549 -17.46 -6.69 -16.82
N THR A 550 -17.04 -5.60 -17.46
CA THR A 550 -16.66 -5.56 -18.88
C THR A 550 -15.29 -6.20 -19.15
N ARG A 551 -14.42 -6.26 -18.15
CA ARG A 551 -13.07 -6.80 -18.23
C ARG A 551 -12.73 -7.63 -17.01
N ARG A 552 -11.75 -8.53 -17.15
CA ARG A 552 -11.19 -9.24 -16.00
C ARG A 552 -10.61 -8.24 -15.00
N LEU A 553 -10.87 -8.45 -13.72
CA LEU A 553 -10.24 -7.69 -12.64
C LEU A 553 -8.73 -7.97 -12.64
N SER A 554 -7.93 -6.91 -12.71
CA SER A 554 -6.47 -7.01 -12.62
C SER A 554 -6.04 -7.61 -11.29
N SER A 555 -5.04 -8.48 -11.33
CA SER A 555 -4.34 -8.96 -10.13
C SER A 555 -3.62 -7.81 -9.42
N ALA A 556 -3.33 -7.96 -8.13
CA ALA A 556 -2.60 -6.94 -7.38
C ALA A 556 -1.22 -6.64 -8.00
N THR A 557 -0.55 -7.64 -8.58
CA THR A 557 0.73 -7.45 -9.27
C THR A 557 0.58 -6.66 -10.57
N GLU A 558 -0.43 -6.95 -11.39
CA GLU A 558 -0.71 -6.17 -12.62
C GLU A 558 -1.05 -4.71 -12.27
N THR A 559 -1.89 -4.48 -11.27
CA THR A 559 -2.22 -3.12 -10.81
C THR A 559 -0.98 -2.41 -10.26
N ARG A 560 -0.10 -3.11 -9.54
CA ARG A 560 1.19 -2.57 -9.07
C ARG A 560 2.08 -2.13 -10.23
N THR A 561 2.13 -2.90 -11.31
CA THR A 561 2.86 -2.51 -12.54
C THR A 561 2.23 -1.28 -13.20
N GLU A 562 0.91 -1.20 -13.23
CA GLU A 562 0.21 -0.02 -13.79
C GLU A 562 0.47 1.26 -12.97
N VAL A 563 0.49 1.15 -11.64
CA VAL A 563 0.90 2.24 -10.73
C VAL A 563 2.31 2.71 -11.08
N GLN A 564 3.26 1.78 -11.22
CA GLN A 564 4.64 2.11 -11.59
C GLN A 564 4.73 2.84 -12.93
N ASN A 565 3.99 2.39 -13.94
CA ASN A 565 4.00 3.01 -15.26
C ASN A 565 3.40 4.42 -15.20
N SER A 566 2.26 4.58 -14.54
CA SER A 566 1.60 5.87 -14.37
C SER A 566 2.51 6.89 -13.66
N LEU A 567 3.22 6.48 -12.61
CA LEU A 567 4.14 7.35 -11.87
C LEU A 567 5.42 7.70 -12.64
N GLN A 568 5.91 6.80 -13.49
CA GLN A 568 7.07 7.06 -14.34
C GLN A 568 6.80 8.14 -15.38
N THR A 569 5.60 8.18 -15.95
CA THR A 569 5.21 9.22 -16.92
C THR A 569 4.98 10.59 -16.27
N LEU A 570 4.73 10.64 -14.96
CA LEU A 570 4.42 11.89 -14.27
C LEU A 570 5.69 12.73 -14.05
N HIS A 571 5.65 13.99 -14.50
CA HIS A 571 6.77 14.91 -14.37
C HIS A 571 7.17 15.10 -12.87
N PRO A 572 8.48 15.10 -12.53
CA PRO A 572 8.96 15.18 -11.14
C PRO A 572 8.39 16.35 -10.31
N ARG A 573 8.09 17.49 -10.95
CA ARG A 573 7.48 18.67 -10.31
C ARG A 573 6.16 18.37 -9.57
N TYR A 574 5.37 17.43 -10.08
CA TYR A 574 4.11 16.99 -9.48
C TYR A 574 4.31 15.92 -8.40
N LYS A 575 5.48 15.28 -8.37
CA LYS A 575 5.83 14.21 -7.43
C LYS A 575 6.50 14.70 -6.16
N ARG A 576 6.82 15.99 -6.08
CA ARG A 576 7.40 16.58 -4.86
C ARG A 576 6.44 16.39 -3.69
N LEU A 577 6.99 16.02 -2.55
CA LEU A 577 6.23 15.87 -1.31
C LEU A 577 5.99 17.18 -0.58
N GLN A 578 6.89 18.14 -0.79
CA GLN A 578 6.76 19.51 -0.31
C GLN A 578 6.52 20.41 -1.51
N GLU A 579 5.45 21.19 -1.45
CA GLU A 579 5.08 22.19 -2.44
C GLU A 579 5.12 21.67 -3.90
N PRO A 580 4.38 20.58 -4.21
CA PRO A 580 4.25 20.14 -5.59
C PRO A 580 3.57 21.22 -6.44
N ASP A 581 3.95 21.29 -7.72
CA ASP A 581 3.27 22.17 -8.66
C ASP A 581 1.79 21.75 -8.80
N CYS A 582 0.91 22.72 -9.02
CA CYS A 582 -0.49 22.43 -9.31
C CYS A 582 -0.63 21.83 -10.71
N TYR A 583 -1.32 20.69 -10.81
CA TYR A 583 -1.69 20.11 -12.10
C TYR A 583 -2.86 20.88 -12.72
N THR A 584 -2.82 21.09 -14.03
CA THR A 584 -3.83 21.89 -14.73
C THR A 584 -5.03 21.04 -15.11
N VAL A 585 -6.22 21.46 -14.67
CA VAL A 585 -7.50 20.88 -15.07
C VAL A 585 -8.36 21.98 -15.70
N ARG A 586 -8.95 21.69 -16.87
CA ARG A 586 -9.72 22.65 -17.66
C ARG A 586 -11.02 22.06 -18.15
#